data_AF-A0A7S1FQ04-F1
#
_entry.id   AF-A0A7S1FQ04-F1
#
_cell.length_a   1.000
_cell.length_b   1.000
_cell.length_c   1.000
_cell.angle_alpha   90.00
_cell.angle_beta   90.00
_cell.angle_gamma   90.00
#
_symmetry.space_group_name_H-M   'P 1'
#
loop_
_entity.id
_entity.type
_entity.pdbx_description
1 polymer ?
#
loop_
_entity_poly.entity_id
_entity_poly.type
_entity_poly.pdbx_seq_one_letter_code
_entity_poly.pdbx_strand_id
1 'polypeptide(L)'
;MPRRHDTVIRLALAPVSVQQTKSSEYMKALKPYQEDIKKKFKDNEDMKNRALSKLLEDTGQNPLSGCFISLVQLPILLALYRSITLLAKEGALDEPFLWIPSLQGPVSPPTYRGLEWLREGWHAVEGASLPEPSLGWSTTIAYLIMPVILVLGQKLTMDTLQGDQDVEKMSDEERETFESSQGILKFLPLLIGFFSLQVPAGLTIYWFTSNLSTFAQSALVKGYYKANPPVIELPDYWDALEDVSNMTPEKKRQAAEAGLNTGPNFEEILDQARFHYVVPRPPIREQSAAWSRVVSSGEDSAAIPEQLAQWAAVDSGTNGAVTTPTQAEAVAEEAKV
;
A
#
# COMPACT_ATOMS: atom_id res chain seq x y z
N MET A 1 40.60 3.62 20.18
CA MET A 1 40.09 3.54 18.80
C MET A 1 38.68 2.92 18.78
N PRO A 2 37.58 3.65 19.09
CA PRO A 2 36.23 3.07 19.11
C PRO A 2 35.36 3.39 17.87
N ARG A 3 35.88 4.15 16.88
CA ARG A 3 35.05 4.77 15.82
C ARG A 3 34.67 3.87 14.62
N ARG A 4 35.10 2.61 14.55
CA ARG A 4 34.92 1.79 13.33
C ARG A 4 33.69 0.87 13.33
N HIS A 5 33.16 0.49 14.49
CA HIS A 5 32.12 -0.55 14.56
C HIS A 5 30.71 -0.04 14.20
N ASP A 6 30.35 1.16 14.66
CA ASP A 6 29.04 1.76 14.37
C ASP A 6 28.86 2.05 12.87
N THR A 7 29.90 2.56 12.21
CA THR A 7 29.87 2.81 10.76
C THR A 7 29.71 1.53 9.94
N VAL A 8 30.31 0.40 10.38
CA VAL A 8 30.19 -0.90 9.68
C VAL A 8 28.78 -1.46 9.78
N ILE A 9 28.16 -1.40 10.97
CA ILE A 9 26.77 -1.86 11.16
C ILE A 9 25.81 -1.01 10.33
N ARG A 10 26.00 0.31 10.32
CA ARG A 10 25.18 1.22 9.50
C ARG A 10 25.37 1.01 8.00
N LEU A 11 26.59 0.71 7.55
CA LEU A 11 26.86 0.39 6.14
C LEU A 11 26.20 -0.94 5.74
N ALA A 12 26.20 -1.93 6.64
CA ALA A 12 25.52 -3.21 6.42
C ALA A 12 23.99 -3.08 6.39
N LEU A 13 23.43 -2.16 7.17
CA LEU A 13 21.99 -1.88 7.21
C LEU A 13 21.52 -0.86 6.15
N ALA A 14 22.44 -0.12 5.53
CA ALA A 14 22.14 0.87 4.49
C ALA A 14 21.24 0.34 3.34
N PRO A 15 21.46 -0.85 2.74
CA PRO A 15 20.59 -1.35 1.67
C PRO A 15 19.15 -1.58 2.15
N VAL A 16 18.99 -2.03 3.40
CA VAL A 16 17.68 -2.26 4.02
C VAL A 16 16.95 -0.93 4.21
N SER A 17 17.64 0.10 4.71
CA SER A 17 17.08 1.45 4.90
C SER A 17 16.70 2.14 3.57
N VAL A 18 17.50 1.92 2.51
CA VAL A 18 17.19 2.40 1.16
C VAL A 18 15.94 1.73 0.61
N GLN A 19 15.78 0.41 0.81
CA GLN A 19 14.59 -0.32 0.37
C GLN A 19 13.30 0.21 1.03
N GLN A 20 13.38 0.62 2.30
CA GLN A 20 12.23 1.12 3.05
C GLN A 20 11.83 2.53 2.63
N THR A 21 12.82 3.40 2.41
CA THR A 21 12.55 4.74 1.91
C THR A 21 12.04 4.68 0.47
N LYS A 22 12.57 3.76 -0.36
CA LYS A 22 12.03 3.44 -1.68
C LYS A 22 10.54 3.09 -1.58
N SER A 23 10.17 2.09 -0.76
CA SER A 23 8.77 1.68 -0.59
C SER A 23 7.87 2.86 -0.19
N SER A 24 8.34 3.76 0.68
CA SER A 24 7.60 4.97 1.04
C SER A 24 7.37 5.94 -0.13
N GLU A 25 8.36 6.13 -1.01
CA GLU A 25 8.19 6.97 -2.21
C GLU A 25 7.25 6.32 -3.26
N TYR A 26 7.27 5.00 -3.41
CA TYR A 26 6.29 4.29 -4.23
C TYR A 26 4.86 4.46 -3.68
N MET A 27 4.69 4.36 -2.36
CA MET A 27 3.38 4.61 -1.72
C MET A 27 2.89 6.05 -1.93
N LYS A 28 3.80 7.03 -2.00
CA LYS A 28 3.43 8.41 -2.37
C LYS A 28 3.00 8.52 -3.82
N ALA A 29 3.70 7.84 -4.72
CA ALA A 29 3.37 7.82 -6.14
C ALA A 29 2.04 7.10 -6.42
N LEU A 30 1.61 6.18 -5.55
CA LEU A 30 0.30 5.51 -5.63
C LEU A 30 -0.87 6.34 -5.10
N LYS A 31 -0.63 7.43 -4.35
CA LYS A 31 -1.69 8.31 -3.82
C LYS A 31 -2.74 8.75 -4.87
N PRO A 32 -2.39 9.19 -6.10
CA PRO A 32 -3.40 9.55 -7.10
C PRO A 32 -4.36 8.40 -7.41
N TYR A 33 -3.85 7.18 -7.65
CA TYR A 33 -4.68 6.00 -7.87
C TYR A 33 -5.54 5.65 -6.64
N GLN A 34 -5.01 5.83 -5.43
CA GLN A 34 -5.78 5.66 -4.20
C GLN A 34 -6.94 6.67 -4.11
N GLU A 35 -6.71 7.92 -4.49
CA GLU A 35 -7.75 8.96 -4.56
C GLU A 35 -8.81 8.63 -5.62
N ASP A 36 -8.44 8.07 -6.76
CA ASP A 36 -9.40 7.73 -7.81
C ASP A 36 -10.26 6.52 -7.47
N ILE A 37 -9.67 5.50 -6.82
CA ILE A 37 -10.45 4.40 -6.21
C ILE A 37 -11.45 4.97 -5.20
N LYS A 38 -11.01 5.89 -4.33
CA LYS A 38 -11.88 6.50 -3.32
C LYS A 38 -13.04 7.29 -3.96
N LYS A 39 -12.77 8.09 -5.00
CA LYS A 39 -13.80 8.84 -5.73
C LYS A 39 -14.84 7.90 -6.34
N LYS A 40 -14.41 6.77 -6.92
CA LYS A 40 -15.31 5.79 -7.55
C LYS A 40 -16.13 4.97 -6.57
N PHE A 41 -15.54 4.56 -5.45
CA PHE A 41 -16.19 3.70 -4.45
C PHE A 41 -16.59 4.46 -3.19
N LYS A 42 -17.03 5.71 -3.35
CA LYS A 42 -17.44 6.58 -2.22
C LYS A 42 -18.51 5.92 -1.34
N ASP A 43 -19.46 5.24 -1.96
CA ASP A 43 -20.62 4.66 -1.27
C ASP A 43 -20.42 3.20 -0.83
N ASN A 44 -19.28 2.57 -1.17
CA ASN A 44 -19.04 1.15 -0.89
C ASN A 44 -17.64 0.92 -0.30
N GLU A 45 -17.58 0.89 1.03
CA GLU A 45 -16.34 0.71 1.79
C GLU A 45 -15.66 -0.64 1.55
N ASP A 46 -16.44 -1.71 1.40
CA ASP A 46 -15.90 -3.05 1.13
C ASP A 46 -15.17 -3.10 -0.22
N MET A 47 -15.76 -2.49 -1.24
CA MET A 47 -15.15 -2.42 -2.58
C MET A 47 -13.94 -1.49 -2.60
N LYS A 48 -13.99 -0.37 -1.87
CA LYS A 48 -12.84 0.52 -1.66
C LYS A 48 -11.65 -0.26 -1.05
N ASN A 49 -11.90 -1.05 0.00
CA ASN A 49 -10.85 -1.84 0.66
C ASN A 49 -10.29 -2.94 -0.23
N ARG A 50 -11.13 -3.59 -1.05
CA ARG A 50 -10.71 -4.61 -2.04
C ARG A 50 -9.87 -4.01 -3.16
N ALA A 51 -10.33 -2.93 -3.78
CA ALA A 51 -9.61 -2.25 -4.85
C ALA A 51 -8.26 -1.68 -4.34
N LEU A 52 -8.23 -1.12 -3.13
CA LEU A 52 -6.99 -0.68 -2.50
C LEU A 52 -6.02 -1.84 -2.27
N SER A 53 -6.51 -2.98 -1.77
CA SER A 53 -5.68 -4.17 -1.58
C SER A 53 -5.15 -4.70 -2.91
N LYS A 54 -5.99 -4.73 -3.93
CA LYS A 54 -5.62 -5.17 -5.27
C LYS A 54 -4.58 -4.27 -5.94
N LEU A 55 -4.71 -2.95 -5.77
CA LEU A 55 -3.70 -1.98 -6.23
C LEU A 55 -2.33 -2.27 -5.61
N LEU A 56 -2.28 -2.57 -4.31
CA LEU A 56 -1.03 -2.91 -3.63
C LEU A 56 -0.46 -4.26 -4.11
N GLU A 57 -1.31 -5.24 -4.40
CA GLU A 57 -0.91 -6.52 -4.98
C GLU A 57 -0.32 -6.36 -6.38
N ASP A 58 -1.00 -5.61 -7.26
CA ASP A 58 -0.57 -5.43 -8.66
C ASP A 58 0.72 -4.62 -8.77
N THR A 59 0.97 -3.71 -7.82
CA THR A 59 2.22 -2.93 -7.75
C THR A 59 3.36 -3.72 -7.11
N GLY A 60 3.08 -4.90 -6.56
CA GLY A 60 4.05 -5.74 -5.84
C GLY A 60 4.62 -5.08 -4.59
N GLN A 61 3.98 -4.01 -4.08
CA GLN A 61 4.44 -3.26 -2.92
C GLN A 61 3.75 -3.77 -1.64
N ASN A 62 4.55 -4.14 -0.64
CA ASN A 62 4.01 -4.57 0.66
C ASN A 62 3.98 -3.40 1.66
N PRO A 63 2.80 -2.99 2.17
CA PRO A 63 2.70 -1.90 3.14
C PRO A 63 3.42 -2.21 4.47
N LEU A 64 3.65 -3.49 4.80
CA LEU A 64 4.32 -3.93 6.02
C LEU A 64 5.85 -3.85 5.94
N SER A 65 6.42 -3.62 4.75
CA SER A 65 7.88 -3.43 4.63
C SER A 65 8.39 -2.24 5.45
N GLY A 66 7.54 -1.24 5.71
CA GLY A 66 7.85 -0.07 6.54
C GLY A 66 7.85 -0.32 8.06
N CYS A 67 7.13 -1.31 8.58
CA CYS A 67 7.13 -1.61 10.02
C CYS A 67 8.21 -2.63 10.43
N PHE A 68 8.82 -3.32 9.47
CA PHE A 68 9.84 -4.33 9.72
C PHE A 68 11.08 -3.78 10.43
N ILE A 69 11.51 -2.55 10.12
CA ILE A 69 12.62 -1.86 10.80
C ILE A 69 12.34 -1.71 12.28
N SER A 70 11.13 -1.22 12.58
CA SER A 70 10.74 -0.92 13.95
C SER A 70 10.81 -2.18 14.80
N LEU A 71 10.49 -3.34 14.24
CA LEU A 71 10.64 -4.63 14.92
C LEU A 71 12.10 -5.04 15.10
N VAL A 72 12.94 -4.89 14.07
CA VAL A 72 14.39 -5.18 14.16
C VAL A 72 15.09 -4.23 15.15
N GLN A 73 14.56 -3.02 15.33
CA GLN A 73 15.11 -2.01 16.22
C GLN A 73 14.88 -2.32 17.71
N LEU A 74 13.82 -3.05 18.06
CA LEU A 74 13.48 -3.33 19.47
C LEU A 74 14.56 -4.14 20.21
N PRO A 75 15.11 -5.26 19.68
CA PRO A 75 16.19 -5.99 20.32
C PRO A 75 17.46 -5.15 20.53
N ILE A 76 17.81 -4.33 19.54
CA ILE A 76 18.99 -3.46 19.58
C ILE A 76 18.83 -2.43 20.71
N LEU A 77 17.64 -1.83 20.82
CA LEU A 77 17.32 -0.88 21.88
C LEU A 77 17.42 -1.52 23.27
N LEU A 78 16.86 -2.72 23.45
CA LEU A 78 16.90 -3.43 24.74
C LEU A 78 18.34 -3.80 25.14
N ALA A 79 19.15 -4.26 24.19
CA ALA A 79 20.56 -4.57 24.44
C ALA A 79 21.34 -3.32 24.85
N LEU A 80 21.16 -2.20 24.13
CA LEU A 80 21.79 -0.93 24.45
C LEU A 80 21.34 -0.40 25.80
N TYR A 81 20.03 -0.38 26.09
CA TYR A 81 19.51 0.03 27.38
C TYR A 81 20.12 -0.77 28.53
N ARG A 82 20.17 -2.10 28.42
CA ARG A 82 20.77 -2.97 29.44
C ARG A 82 22.26 -2.72 29.62
N SER A 83 23.00 -2.54 28.52
CA SER A 83 24.44 -2.28 28.59
C SER A 83 24.75 -0.92 29.22
N ILE A 84 24.10 0.16 28.75
CA ILE A 84 24.34 1.52 29.24
C ILE A 84 23.92 1.66 30.70
N THR A 85 22.79 1.06 31.10
CA THR A 85 22.36 1.09 32.51
C THR A 85 23.31 0.31 33.42
N LEU A 86 23.89 -0.79 32.96
CA LEU A 86 24.90 -1.54 33.71
C LEU A 86 26.19 -0.72 33.87
N LEU A 87 26.70 -0.13 32.78
CA LEU A 87 27.91 0.70 32.83
C LEU A 87 27.71 1.97 33.67
N ALA A 88 26.52 2.58 33.61
CA ALA A 88 26.14 3.70 34.46
C ALA A 88 26.12 3.32 35.95
N LYS A 89 25.71 2.08 36.27
CA LYS A 89 25.75 1.54 37.64
C LYS A 89 27.17 1.40 38.17
N GLU A 90 28.09 1.02 37.31
CA GLU A 90 29.50 0.81 37.64
C GLU A 90 30.27 2.14 37.70
N GLY A 91 29.64 3.27 37.38
CA GLY A 91 30.30 4.58 37.34
C GLY A 91 31.27 4.73 36.16
N ALA A 92 31.18 3.86 35.16
CA ALA A 92 32.10 3.80 34.03
C ALA A 92 31.76 4.81 32.92
N LEU A 93 30.71 5.63 33.09
CA LEU A 93 30.17 6.57 32.10
C LEU A 93 30.08 8.01 32.63
N ASP A 94 31.01 8.40 33.49
CA ASP A 94 31.02 9.75 34.07
C ASP A 94 31.64 10.84 33.16
N GLU A 95 31.97 10.48 31.92
CA GLU A 95 32.60 11.40 30.98
C GLU A 95 31.60 12.47 30.49
N PRO A 96 32.00 13.76 30.41
CA PRO A 96 31.17 14.79 29.80
C PRO A 96 31.16 14.66 28.28
N PHE A 97 30.02 15.00 27.65
CA PHE A 97 29.89 15.01 26.19
C PHE A 97 29.06 16.21 25.72
N LEU A 98 29.66 17.07 24.89
CA LEU A 98 29.07 18.34 24.45
C LEU A 98 28.69 19.22 25.66
N TRP A 99 27.39 19.53 25.82
CA TRP A 99 26.86 20.27 26.98
C TRP A 99 26.39 19.35 28.12
N ILE A 100 26.41 18.03 27.93
CA ILE A 100 25.94 17.06 28.92
C ILE A 100 27.07 16.81 29.92
N PRO A 101 26.84 17.07 31.23
CA PRO A 101 27.88 16.93 32.24
C PRO A 101 28.39 15.50 32.42
N SER A 102 27.51 14.50 32.26
CA SER A 102 27.85 13.09 32.47
C SER A 102 26.92 12.18 31.67
N LEU A 103 27.43 11.10 31.08
CA LEU A 103 26.65 10.19 30.24
C LEU A 103 25.78 9.22 31.04
N GLN A 104 26.11 8.99 32.32
CA GLN A 104 25.35 8.11 33.22
C GLN A 104 24.14 8.78 33.86
N GLY A 105 24.13 10.10 33.96
CA GLY A 105 23.03 10.90 34.51
C GLY A 105 21.92 11.17 33.48
N PRO A 106 20.80 11.80 33.89
CA PRO A 106 20.46 12.20 35.25
C PRO A 106 19.85 11.06 36.09
N VAL A 107 19.61 9.89 35.48
CA VAL A 107 19.06 8.70 36.15
C VAL A 107 20.17 7.72 36.52
N SER A 108 20.68 7.82 37.74
CA SER A 108 21.75 6.96 38.25
C SER A 108 21.32 6.18 39.51
N PRO A 109 21.91 5.01 39.80
CA PRO A 109 21.57 4.22 40.98
C PRO A 109 21.85 4.98 42.29
N PRO A 110 21.09 4.71 43.36
CA PRO A 110 20.13 3.60 43.52
C PRO A 110 18.76 3.87 42.89
N THR A 111 18.53 5.08 42.38
CA THR A 111 17.20 5.56 42.03
C THR A 111 17.02 5.59 40.51
N TYR A 112 16.72 4.45 39.91
CA TYR A 112 16.35 4.33 38.48
C TYR A 112 14.94 4.88 38.16
N ARG A 113 14.38 5.73 39.03
CA ARG A 113 13.01 6.21 38.90
C ARG A 113 12.97 7.51 38.12
N GLY A 114 13.25 7.37 36.84
CA GLY A 114 12.67 8.21 35.81
C GLY A 114 12.77 9.73 36.05
N LEU A 115 11.66 10.37 36.46
CA LEU A 115 11.53 11.82 36.59
C LEU A 115 11.85 12.35 38.00
N GLU A 116 12.28 11.51 38.95
CA GLU A 116 12.51 11.95 40.33
C GLU A 116 13.59 13.05 40.40
N TRP A 117 14.60 13.01 39.53
CA TRP A 117 15.62 14.07 39.41
C TRP A 117 15.05 15.45 39.03
N LEU A 118 13.86 15.48 38.41
CA LEU A 118 13.16 16.70 38.02
C LEU A 118 12.04 17.07 39.01
N ARG A 119 11.45 16.09 39.69
CA ARG A 119 10.28 16.28 40.58
C ARG A 119 10.66 16.48 42.04
N GLU A 120 11.77 15.91 42.49
CA GLU A 120 12.12 15.78 43.90
C GLU A 120 13.43 16.51 44.23
N GLY A 121 13.61 16.83 45.52
CA GLY A 121 14.83 17.47 46.02
C GLY A 121 14.97 18.95 45.64
N TRP A 122 13.86 19.62 45.32
CA TRP A 122 13.83 21.07 45.15
C TRP A 122 14.05 21.74 46.52
N HIS A 123 15.01 22.64 46.59
CA HIS A 123 15.36 23.36 47.81
C HIS A 123 15.36 24.85 47.57
N ALA A 124 14.89 25.61 48.57
CA ALA A 124 14.96 27.07 48.52
C ALA A 124 16.39 27.52 48.80
N VAL A 125 16.95 28.33 47.92
CA VAL A 125 18.26 28.94 48.09
C VAL A 125 18.08 30.37 48.61
N GLU A 126 18.79 30.71 49.68
CA GLU A 126 18.74 32.06 50.26
C GLU A 126 19.14 33.10 49.21
N GLY A 127 18.22 34.04 48.92
CA GLY A 127 18.43 35.12 47.95
C GLY A 127 18.01 34.80 46.51
N ALA A 128 17.59 33.58 46.19
CA ALA A 128 17.05 33.23 44.88
C ALA A 128 15.51 33.40 44.84
N SER A 129 14.98 33.94 43.74
CA SER A 129 13.53 34.10 43.54
C SER A 129 12.80 32.80 43.20
N LEU A 130 13.53 31.74 42.85
CA LEU A 130 12.99 30.44 42.45
C LEU A 130 13.73 29.32 43.21
N PRO A 131 13.03 28.24 43.62
CA PRO A 131 13.67 27.07 44.20
C PRO A 131 14.61 26.40 43.18
N GLU A 132 15.71 25.84 43.65
CA GLU A 132 16.69 25.17 42.80
C GLU A 132 16.46 23.65 42.76
N PRO A 133 16.64 23.01 41.59
CA PRO A 133 16.59 21.56 41.48
C PRO A 133 17.79 20.92 42.17
N SER A 134 17.65 19.65 42.57
CA SER A 134 18.68 18.90 43.32
C SER A 134 20.05 18.82 42.63
N LEU A 135 20.07 18.89 41.29
CA LEU A 135 21.29 18.86 40.47
C LEU A 135 21.84 20.26 40.16
N GLY A 136 21.09 21.33 40.47
CA GLY A 136 21.37 22.71 40.09
C GLY A 136 20.89 23.08 38.68
N TRP A 137 20.55 24.36 38.46
CA TRP A 137 19.95 24.83 37.21
C TRP A 137 20.80 24.55 35.97
N SER A 138 22.12 24.68 36.06
CA SER A 138 23.03 24.47 34.93
C SER A 138 22.98 23.04 34.41
N THR A 139 23.00 22.05 35.30
CA THR A 139 23.00 20.64 34.94
C THR A 139 21.60 20.18 34.54
N THR A 140 20.56 20.62 35.25
CA THR A 140 19.16 20.32 34.91
C THR A 140 18.82 20.79 33.50
N ILE A 141 19.17 22.04 33.16
CA ILE A 141 18.94 22.58 31.81
C ILE A 141 19.75 21.80 30.77
N ALA A 142 21.01 21.46 31.07
CA ALA A 142 21.84 20.67 30.17
C ALA A 142 21.20 19.32 29.78
N TYR A 143 20.59 18.63 30.74
CA TYR A 143 19.87 17.37 30.47
C TYR A 143 18.52 17.58 29.77
N LEU A 144 17.83 18.70 30.01
CA LEU A 144 16.55 19.03 29.35
C LEU A 144 16.69 19.40 27.87
N ILE A 145 17.83 19.94 27.46
CA ILE A 145 18.09 20.34 26.07
C ILE A 145 17.99 19.14 25.11
N MET A 146 18.49 17.97 25.50
CA MET A 146 18.50 16.77 24.64
C MET A 146 17.10 16.28 24.24
N PRO A 147 16.15 16.04 25.18
CA PRO A 147 14.77 15.74 24.86
C PRO A 147 14.13 16.71 23.87
N VAL A 148 14.38 18.01 24.05
CA VAL A 148 13.83 19.05 23.15
C VAL A 148 14.41 18.91 21.75
N ILE A 149 15.73 18.72 21.62
CA ILE A 149 16.39 18.49 20.34
C ILE A 149 15.86 17.20 19.67
N LEU A 150 15.64 16.13 20.45
CA LEU A 150 15.09 14.88 19.93
C LEU A 150 13.67 15.06 19.39
N VAL A 151 12.80 15.76 20.12
CA VAL A 151 11.42 16.05 19.68
C VAL A 151 11.43 16.89 18.40
N LEU A 152 12.23 17.96 18.36
CA LEU A 152 12.33 18.83 17.18
C LEU A 152 12.92 18.10 15.97
N GLY A 153 13.98 17.30 16.18
CA GLY A 153 14.61 16.51 15.12
C GLY A 153 13.69 15.42 14.57
N GLN A 154 12.94 14.74 15.45
CA GLN A 154 11.95 13.75 15.04
C GLN A 154 10.79 14.40 14.26
N LYS A 155 10.29 15.56 14.73
CA LYS A 155 9.27 16.33 14.01
C LYS A 155 9.74 16.69 12.60
N LEU A 156 10.95 17.25 12.48
CA LEU A 156 11.54 17.61 11.20
C LEU A 156 11.69 16.41 10.25
N THR A 157 12.02 15.24 10.79
CA THR A 157 12.08 13.98 10.04
C THR A 157 10.68 13.57 9.55
N MET A 158 9.65 13.68 10.39
CA MET A 158 8.26 13.37 10.01
C MET A 158 7.72 14.32 8.94
N ASP A 159 7.94 15.62 9.09
CA ASP A 159 7.54 16.63 8.09
C ASP A 159 8.20 16.33 6.73
N THR A 160 9.45 15.88 6.74
CA THR A 160 10.18 15.50 5.52
C THR A 160 9.61 14.23 4.88
N LEU A 161 9.19 13.25 5.66
CA LEU A 161 8.72 11.95 5.18
C LEU A 161 7.26 11.97 4.71
N GLN A 162 6.36 12.67 5.41
CA GLN A 162 4.92 12.52 5.15
C GLN A 162 4.41 13.34 3.95
N GLY A 163 5.10 14.44 3.59
CA GLY A 163 4.74 15.30 2.45
C GLY A 163 3.40 16.03 2.64
N ASP A 164 3.17 17.12 1.90
CA ASP A 164 1.88 17.80 1.93
C ASP A 164 0.77 16.83 1.51
N GLN A 165 -0.22 16.67 2.38
CA GLN A 165 -1.46 15.96 2.10
C GLN A 165 -2.53 17.04 1.96
N ASP A 166 -3.27 17.04 0.85
CA ASP A 166 -4.36 17.98 0.60
C ASP A 166 -5.59 17.61 1.46
N VAL A 167 -5.53 17.90 2.76
CA VAL A 167 -6.59 17.56 3.73
C VAL A 167 -7.94 18.17 3.34
N GLU A 168 -7.94 19.28 2.60
CA GLU A 168 -9.14 19.94 2.08
C GLU A 168 -9.95 19.09 1.09
N LYS A 169 -9.33 18.13 0.41
CA LYS A 169 -10.01 17.27 -0.58
C LYS A 169 -10.57 15.98 0.02
N MET A 170 -10.32 15.71 1.30
CA MET A 170 -10.78 14.50 1.99
C MET A 170 -12.25 14.65 2.42
N SER A 171 -12.99 13.53 2.46
CA SER A 171 -14.33 13.52 3.08
C SER A 171 -14.23 13.71 4.60
N ASP A 172 -15.33 14.07 5.25
CA ASP A 172 -15.34 14.30 6.71
C ASP A 172 -14.94 13.04 7.51
N GLU A 173 -15.43 11.86 7.13
CA GLU A 173 -15.04 10.58 7.76
C GLU A 173 -13.55 10.25 7.54
N GLU A 174 -13.01 10.57 6.37
CA GLU A 174 -11.60 10.33 6.05
C GLU A 174 -10.69 11.30 6.78
N ARG A 175 -11.11 12.55 6.90
CA ARG A 175 -10.41 13.56 7.67
C ARG A 175 -10.37 13.16 9.13
N GLU A 176 -11.44 12.63 9.70
CA GLU A 176 -11.43 12.10 11.07
C GLU A 176 -10.44 10.92 11.22
N THR A 177 -10.45 9.98 10.29
CA THR A 177 -9.52 8.83 10.30
C THR A 177 -8.06 9.26 10.09
N PHE A 178 -7.83 10.23 9.20
CA PHE A 178 -6.52 10.81 8.92
C PHE A 178 -6.03 11.64 10.10
N GLU A 179 -6.86 12.50 10.69
CA GLU A 179 -6.53 13.28 11.88
C GLU A 179 -6.25 12.38 13.09
N SER A 180 -7.02 11.31 13.27
CA SER A 180 -6.78 10.28 14.30
C SER A 180 -5.44 9.58 14.09
N SER A 181 -5.15 9.18 12.84
CA SER A 181 -3.86 8.58 12.45
C SER A 181 -2.69 9.56 12.54
N GLN A 182 -2.92 10.85 12.29
CA GLN A 182 -1.91 11.90 12.44
C GLN A 182 -1.70 12.28 13.90
N GLY A 183 -2.73 12.17 14.72
CA GLY A 183 -2.67 12.37 16.17
C GLY A 183 -1.67 11.43 16.83
N ILE A 184 -1.72 10.13 16.50
CA ILE A 184 -0.77 9.14 17.03
C ILE A 184 0.68 9.46 16.60
N LEU A 185 0.87 9.89 15.35
CA LEU A 185 2.20 10.19 14.80
C LEU A 185 2.78 11.48 15.40
N LYS A 186 1.95 12.49 15.69
CA LYS A 186 2.35 13.72 16.38
C LYS A 186 2.73 13.48 17.84
N PHE A 187 2.14 12.47 18.48
CA PHE A 187 2.44 12.11 19.87
C PHE A 187 3.74 11.30 20.02
N LEU A 188 4.09 10.50 19.01
CA LEU A 188 5.26 9.62 19.04
C LEU A 188 6.60 10.35 19.36
N PRO A 189 6.94 11.51 18.76
CA PRO A 189 8.12 12.29 19.13
C PRO A 189 8.11 12.73 20.59
N LEU A 190 6.95 13.14 21.12
CA LEU A 190 6.81 13.57 22.52
C LEU A 190 7.07 12.41 23.48
N LEU A 191 6.62 11.21 23.11
CA LEU A 191 6.89 9.99 23.87
C LEU A 191 8.40 9.68 23.91
N ILE A 192 9.13 9.85 22.81
CA ILE A 192 10.60 9.71 22.80
C ILE A 192 11.25 10.78 23.69
N GLY A 193 10.79 12.03 23.61
CA GLY A 193 11.24 13.11 24.51
C GLY A 193 11.00 12.77 25.98
N PHE A 194 9.81 12.29 26.32
CA PHE A 194 9.49 11.83 27.67
C PHE A 194 10.37 10.66 28.12
N PHE A 195 10.53 9.62 27.30
CA PHE A 195 11.40 8.48 27.63
C PHE A 195 12.87 8.88 27.76
N SER A 196 13.32 9.89 27.01
CA SER A 196 14.69 10.41 27.14
C SER A 196 14.98 11.05 28.51
N LEU A 197 13.96 11.54 29.22
CA LEU A 197 14.09 12.00 30.59
C LEU A 197 14.21 10.84 31.60
N GLN A 198 13.76 9.64 31.21
CA GLN A 198 13.66 8.46 32.07
C GLN A 198 14.89 7.55 31.99
N VAL A 199 15.80 7.80 31.06
CA VAL A 199 16.93 6.92 30.72
C VAL A 199 18.26 7.69 30.78
N PRO A 200 19.40 7.00 30.96
CA PRO A 200 20.70 7.66 30.99
C PRO A 200 20.99 8.44 29.71
N ALA A 201 21.69 9.57 29.84
CA ALA A 201 21.99 10.46 28.73
C ALA A 201 22.76 9.76 27.59
N GLY A 202 23.58 8.76 27.89
CA GLY A 202 24.22 7.91 26.88
C GLY A 202 23.23 7.26 25.90
N LEU A 203 22.07 6.81 26.38
CA LEU A 203 21.02 6.25 25.52
C LEU A 203 20.34 7.35 24.68
N THR A 204 20.18 8.54 25.24
CA THR A 204 19.58 9.68 24.52
C THR A 204 20.47 10.16 23.37
N ILE A 205 21.81 10.11 23.54
CA ILE A 205 22.78 10.42 22.48
C ILE A 205 22.73 9.37 21.38
N TYR A 206 22.54 8.09 21.74
CA TYR A 206 22.29 7.06 20.75
C TYR A 206 21.05 7.38 19.92
N TRP A 207 19.92 7.77 20.54
CA TRP A 207 18.73 8.20 19.79
C TRP A 207 19.00 9.42 18.91
N PHE A 208 19.76 10.41 19.40
CA PHE A 208 20.10 11.60 18.61
C PHE A 208 20.92 11.26 17.37
N THR A 209 21.97 10.47 17.54
CA THR A 209 22.83 10.03 16.42
C THR A 209 22.08 9.11 15.45
N SER A 210 21.19 8.26 15.96
CA SER A 210 20.31 7.43 15.13
C SER A 210 19.35 8.30 14.30
N ASN A 211 18.68 9.27 14.91
CA ASN A 211 17.76 10.18 14.22
C ASN A 211 18.49 11.01 13.16
N LEU A 212 19.70 11.49 13.45
CA LEU A 212 20.51 12.20 12.46
C LEU A 212 20.86 11.33 11.25
N SER A 213 21.21 10.06 11.49
CA SER A 213 21.48 9.08 10.43
C SER A 213 20.23 8.80 9.61
N THR A 214 19.08 8.57 10.26
CA THR A 214 17.80 8.33 9.58
C THR A 214 17.42 9.54 8.73
N PHE A 215 17.51 10.75 9.29
CA PHE A 215 17.24 11.98 8.56
C PHE A 215 18.16 12.13 7.34
N ALA A 216 19.47 11.93 7.51
CA ALA A 216 20.42 12.01 6.40
C ALA A 216 20.09 11.01 5.29
N GLN A 217 19.78 9.76 5.65
CA GLN A 217 19.38 8.73 4.69
C GLN A 217 18.06 9.09 3.99
N SER A 218 17.04 9.51 4.73
CA SER A 218 15.75 9.93 4.19
C SER A 218 15.90 11.14 3.26
N ALA A 219 16.72 12.12 3.63
CA ALA A 219 16.99 13.31 2.81
C ALA A 219 17.73 12.95 1.50
N LEU A 220 18.74 12.08 1.57
CA LEU A 220 19.49 11.62 0.39
C LEU A 220 18.60 10.82 -0.57
N VAL A 221 17.84 9.85 -0.06
CA VAL A 221 16.96 9.02 -0.88
C VAL A 221 15.81 9.84 -1.46
N LYS A 222 15.21 10.74 -0.68
CA LYS A 222 14.20 11.68 -1.19
C LYS A 222 14.78 12.60 -2.28
N GLY A 223 16.01 13.09 -2.10
CA GLY A 223 16.71 13.87 -3.12
C GLY A 223 16.90 13.07 -4.42
N TYR A 224 17.26 11.79 -4.32
CA TYR A 224 17.38 10.89 -5.46
C TYR A 224 16.04 10.66 -6.19
N TYR A 225 14.96 10.35 -5.46
CA TYR A 225 13.64 10.10 -6.07
C TYR A 225 12.93 11.37 -6.55
N LYS A 226 13.27 12.54 -6.00
CA LYS A 226 12.84 13.82 -6.56
C LYS A 226 13.44 14.05 -7.95
N ALA A 227 14.67 13.61 -8.19
CA ALA A 227 15.31 13.68 -9.50
C ALA A 227 14.95 12.50 -10.42
N ASN A 228 14.64 11.34 -9.83
CA ASN A 228 14.29 10.10 -10.53
C ASN A 228 12.98 9.53 -9.94
N PRO A 229 11.81 10.05 -10.35
CA PRO A 229 10.54 9.57 -9.83
C PRO A 229 10.39 8.06 -10.08
N PRO A 230 9.85 7.29 -9.12
CA PRO A 230 9.69 5.86 -9.28
C PRO A 230 8.68 5.58 -10.41
N VAL A 231 9.07 4.73 -11.37
CA VAL A 231 8.15 4.22 -12.39
C VAL A 231 7.24 3.19 -11.72
N ILE A 232 5.95 3.46 -11.79
CA ILE A 232 4.92 2.52 -11.33
C ILE A 232 4.50 1.69 -12.55
N GLU A 233 4.76 0.40 -12.50
CA GLU A 233 4.25 -0.55 -13.51
C GLU A 233 2.89 -1.05 -13.02
N LEU A 234 1.82 -0.48 -13.57
CA LEU A 234 0.45 -0.95 -13.33
C LEU A 234 -0.05 -1.68 -14.57
N PRO A 235 -0.87 -2.73 -14.40
CA PRO A 235 -1.64 -3.27 -15.50
C PRO A 235 -2.53 -2.21 -16.17
N ASP A 236 -2.67 -2.28 -17.50
CA ASP A 236 -3.44 -1.35 -18.35
C ASP A 236 -4.86 -1.01 -17.83
N TYR A 237 -5.49 -1.89 -17.05
CA TYR A 237 -6.84 -1.68 -16.54
C TYR A 237 -6.92 -0.65 -15.41
N TRP A 238 -5.80 -0.28 -14.79
CA TRP A 238 -5.75 0.79 -13.79
C TRP A 238 -5.84 2.18 -14.45
N ASP A 239 -5.23 2.36 -15.63
CA ASP A 239 -5.37 3.58 -16.42
C ASP A 239 -6.80 3.75 -16.96
N ALA A 240 -7.49 2.62 -17.16
CA ALA A 240 -8.89 2.59 -17.57
C ALA A 240 -9.89 2.94 -16.43
N LEU A 241 -9.41 3.23 -15.22
CA LEU A 241 -10.27 3.82 -14.20
C LEU A 241 -10.81 5.18 -14.66
N GLU A 242 -10.11 5.98 -15.45
CA GLU A 242 -10.63 7.29 -15.84
C GLU A 242 -11.75 7.23 -16.90
N ASP A 243 -11.73 6.26 -17.82
CA ASP A 243 -12.71 6.12 -18.91
C ASP A 243 -13.06 4.65 -19.22
N VAL A 244 -14.17 4.16 -18.64
CA VAL A 244 -14.69 2.80 -18.82
C VAL A 244 -15.37 2.61 -20.19
N SER A 245 -15.67 3.71 -20.90
CA SER A 245 -16.48 3.68 -22.14
C SER A 245 -15.71 3.12 -23.34
N ASN A 246 -14.37 3.24 -23.33
CA ASN A 246 -13.48 2.78 -24.40
C ASN A 246 -12.80 1.43 -24.11
N MET A 247 -13.22 0.69 -23.07
CA MET A 247 -12.60 -0.60 -22.72
C MET A 247 -13.11 -1.77 -23.57
N THR A 248 -12.19 -2.65 -24.00
CA THR A 248 -12.56 -3.96 -24.53
C THR A 248 -13.20 -4.84 -23.45
N PRO A 249 -14.14 -5.75 -23.79
CA PRO A 249 -14.86 -6.50 -22.76
C PRO A 249 -13.96 -7.47 -21.97
N GLU A 250 -12.83 -7.90 -22.51
CA GLU A 250 -11.80 -8.66 -21.79
C GLU A 250 -11.13 -7.83 -20.68
N LYS A 251 -10.78 -6.57 -20.96
CA LYS A 251 -10.22 -5.64 -19.96
C LYS A 251 -11.24 -5.32 -18.86
N LYS A 252 -12.53 -5.19 -19.21
CA LYS A 252 -13.62 -5.06 -18.24
C LYS A 252 -13.72 -6.28 -17.34
N ARG A 253 -13.59 -7.49 -17.91
CA ARG A 253 -13.58 -8.73 -17.13
C ARG A 253 -12.40 -8.80 -16.16
N GLN A 254 -11.20 -8.44 -16.61
CA GLN A 254 -10.02 -8.41 -15.74
C GLN A 254 -10.16 -7.38 -14.61
N ALA A 255 -10.71 -6.20 -14.90
CA ALA A 255 -11.01 -5.19 -13.89
C ALA A 255 -12.07 -5.68 -12.89
N ALA A 256 -13.10 -6.40 -13.36
CA ALA A 256 -14.11 -7.02 -12.49
C ALA A 256 -13.55 -8.18 -11.64
N GLU A 257 -12.68 -9.00 -12.20
CA GLU A 257 -11.94 -10.05 -11.48
C GLU A 257 -10.99 -9.44 -10.42
N ALA A 258 -10.47 -8.23 -10.67
CA ALA A 258 -9.71 -7.40 -9.74
C ALA A 258 -10.58 -6.67 -8.70
N GLY A 259 -11.90 -6.87 -8.70
CA GLY A 259 -12.81 -6.26 -7.72
C GLY A 259 -13.21 -4.81 -8.03
N LEU A 260 -13.07 -4.36 -9.28
CA LEU A 260 -13.62 -3.09 -9.75
C LEU A 260 -15.05 -3.31 -10.29
N ASN A 261 -16.00 -2.40 -10.03
CA ASN A 261 -17.38 -2.47 -10.56
C ASN A 261 -17.46 -2.09 -12.06
N THR A 262 -16.57 -2.63 -12.87
CA THR A 262 -16.44 -2.35 -14.31
C THR A 262 -16.51 -3.66 -15.09
N GLY A 263 -17.55 -4.45 -14.87
CA GLY A 263 -17.81 -5.69 -15.62
C GLY A 263 -18.40 -5.42 -17.02
N PRO A 264 -18.26 -6.36 -17.97
CA PRO A 264 -18.88 -6.22 -19.29
C PRO A 264 -20.40 -6.19 -19.19
N ASN A 265 -21.04 -5.35 -20.00
CA ASN A 265 -22.51 -5.27 -20.05
C ASN A 265 -23.11 -6.57 -20.60
N PHE A 266 -24.37 -6.85 -20.28
CA PHE A 266 -25.05 -8.06 -20.75
C PHE A 266 -25.00 -8.23 -22.29
N GLU A 267 -25.10 -7.12 -23.03
CA GLU A 267 -24.97 -7.09 -24.49
C GLU A 267 -23.56 -7.42 -24.97
N GLU A 268 -22.52 -6.95 -24.27
CA GLU A 268 -21.11 -7.26 -24.58
C GLU A 268 -20.78 -8.73 -24.30
N ILE A 269 -21.36 -9.29 -23.22
CA ILE A 269 -21.25 -10.72 -22.89
C ILE A 269 -21.91 -11.56 -23.99
N LEU A 270 -23.10 -11.14 -24.45
CA LEU A 270 -23.81 -11.83 -25.52
C LEU A 270 -23.08 -11.73 -26.86
N ASP A 271 -22.45 -10.59 -27.17
CA ASP A 271 -21.69 -10.39 -28.40
C ASP A 271 -20.41 -11.24 -28.43
N GLN A 272 -19.70 -11.35 -27.30
CA GLN A 272 -18.58 -12.30 -27.18
C GLN A 272 -19.04 -13.76 -27.27
N ALA A 273 -20.17 -14.09 -26.65
CA ALA A 273 -20.73 -15.44 -26.69
C ALA A 273 -21.22 -15.86 -28.08
N ARG A 274 -21.51 -14.90 -28.98
CA ARG A 274 -21.90 -15.18 -30.38
C ARG A 274 -20.78 -15.80 -31.22
N PHE A 275 -19.53 -15.82 -30.74
CA PHE A 275 -18.39 -16.35 -31.52
C PHE A 275 -17.70 -17.60 -30.95
N HIS A 276 -18.33 -18.35 -30.05
CA HIS A 276 -17.95 -19.75 -29.88
C HIS A 276 -18.58 -20.60 -30.98
N TYR A 277 -17.93 -20.55 -32.14
CA TYR A 277 -17.91 -21.51 -33.24
C TYR A 277 -19.16 -22.39 -33.33
N VAL A 278 -19.97 -22.18 -34.38
CA VAL A 278 -20.70 -23.32 -34.96
C VAL A 278 -19.59 -24.30 -35.35
N VAL A 279 -19.31 -25.33 -34.53
CA VAL A 279 -18.50 -26.45 -35.00
C VAL A 279 -19.27 -26.94 -36.21
N PRO A 280 -18.75 -26.84 -37.45
CA PRO A 280 -19.35 -27.57 -38.55
C PRO A 280 -19.12 -29.04 -38.20
N ARG A 281 -20.09 -29.65 -37.52
CA ARG A 281 -20.09 -31.09 -37.36
C ARG A 281 -20.39 -31.61 -38.75
N PRO A 282 -19.49 -32.39 -39.39
CA PRO A 282 -19.92 -33.14 -40.56
C PRO A 282 -21.19 -33.89 -40.15
N PRO A 283 -22.22 -33.94 -41.00
CA PRO A 283 -23.46 -34.62 -40.68
C PRO A 283 -23.09 -36.01 -40.15
N ILE A 284 -23.65 -36.41 -39.00
CA ILE A 284 -23.28 -37.59 -38.17
C ILE A 284 -23.22 -38.93 -38.94
N ARG A 285 -23.55 -38.92 -40.23
CA ARG A 285 -23.70 -40.09 -41.09
C ARG A 285 -23.07 -39.92 -42.48
N GLU A 286 -22.16 -38.97 -42.69
CA GLU A 286 -21.53 -38.72 -44.01
C GLU A 286 -20.86 -39.97 -44.61
N GLN A 287 -20.38 -40.89 -43.77
CA GLN A 287 -19.77 -42.17 -44.16
C GLN A 287 -20.71 -43.38 -44.00
N SER A 288 -21.98 -43.18 -43.60
CA SER A 288 -22.90 -44.30 -43.43
C SER A 288 -23.44 -44.76 -44.79
N ALA A 289 -23.50 -46.07 -45.02
CA ALA A 289 -24.07 -46.67 -46.21
C ALA A 289 -25.56 -46.31 -46.46
N ALA A 290 -26.24 -45.71 -45.47
CA ALA A 290 -27.60 -45.20 -45.60
C ALA A 290 -27.65 -43.83 -46.30
N TRP A 291 -26.67 -42.95 -46.05
CA TRP A 291 -26.59 -41.63 -46.69
C TRP A 291 -26.11 -41.71 -48.14
N SER A 292 -25.18 -42.63 -48.42
CA SER A 292 -24.71 -42.86 -49.80
C SER A 292 -25.82 -43.33 -50.72
N ARG A 293 -26.84 -44.05 -50.22
CA ARG A 293 -28.01 -44.48 -51.01
C ARG A 293 -28.93 -43.33 -51.43
N VAL A 294 -28.98 -42.26 -50.64
CA VAL A 294 -29.81 -41.07 -50.93
C VAL A 294 -29.07 -40.12 -51.87
N VAL A 295 -27.74 -40.03 -51.77
CA VAL A 295 -26.92 -39.13 -52.58
C VAL A 295 -26.50 -39.76 -53.92
N SER A 296 -26.37 -41.09 -54.01
CA SER A 296 -25.97 -41.77 -55.25
C SER A 296 -27.13 -42.09 -56.20
N SER A 297 -28.38 -41.87 -55.80
CA SER A 297 -29.53 -41.97 -56.70
C SER A 297 -29.75 -40.62 -57.36
N GLY A 298 -29.13 -40.42 -58.52
CA GLY A 298 -29.40 -39.27 -59.38
C GLY A 298 -30.90 -39.15 -59.65
N GLU A 299 -31.41 -37.94 -59.42
CA GLU A 299 -32.63 -37.26 -59.89
C GLU A 299 -34.00 -37.98 -60.00
N ASP A 300 -34.16 -39.30 -59.93
CA ASP A 300 -35.45 -39.94 -60.29
C ASP A 300 -36.00 -41.02 -59.34
N SER A 301 -35.56 -41.12 -58.08
CA SER A 301 -36.28 -41.95 -57.10
C SER A 301 -36.12 -41.50 -55.65
N ALA A 302 -36.66 -40.32 -55.37
CA ALA A 302 -37.16 -40.01 -54.03
C ALA A 302 -38.46 -40.81 -53.74
N ALA A 303 -38.42 -42.14 -53.85
CA ALA A 303 -39.52 -42.99 -53.45
C ALA A 303 -39.39 -43.23 -51.94
N ILE A 304 -40.00 -42.35 -51.15
CA ILE A 304 -40.26 -42.61 -49.73
C ILE A 304 -41.00 -43.96 -49.67
N PRO A 305 -40.50 -44.97 -48.94
CA PRO A 305 -41.23 -46.22 -48.77
C PRO A 305 -42.65 -45.91 -48.29
N GLU A 306 -43.67 -46.57 -48.86
CA GLU A 306 -45.08 -46.23 -48.64
C GLU A 306 -45.49 -46.18 -47.15
N GLN A 307 -44.80 -46.97 -46.32
CA GLN A 307 -44.96 -46.98 -44.86
C GLN A 307 -44.48 -45.69 -44.16
N LEU A 308 -43.51 -44.99 -44.72
CA LEU A 308 -42.96 -43.73 -44.22
C LEU A 308 -43.68 -42.50 -44.80
N ALA A 309 -44.35 -42.64 -45.95
CA ALA A 309 -45.16 -41.58 -46.53
C ALA A 309 -46.34 -41.20 -45.62
N GLN A 310 -46.89 -42.17 -44.88
CA GLN A 310 -47.96 -41.94 -43.91
C GLN A 310 -47.50 -41.10 -42.70
N TRP A 311 -46.21 -41.13 -42.36
CA TRP A 311 -45.66 -40.35 -41.25
C TRP A 311 -45.26 -38.94 -41.70
N ALA A 312 -44.82 -38.78 -42.95
CA ALA A 312 -44.47 -37.48 -43.53
C ALA A 312 -45.71 -36.65 -43.95
N ALA A 313 -46.83 -37.31 -44.24
CA ALA A 313 -48.09 -36.63 -44.60
C ALA A 313 -48.88 -36.11 -43.39
N VAL A 314 -48.46 -36.42 -42.17
CA VAL A 314 -49.08 -35.89 -40.96
C VAL A 314 -48.32 -34.63 -40.54
N ASP A 315 -49.02 -33.52 -40.72
CA ASP A 315 -48.71 -32.16 -40.24
C ASP A 315 -47.88 -31.26 -41.17
N SER A 316 -48.43 -30.96 -42.35
CA SER A 316 -48.18 -29.70 -43.06
C SER A 316 -49.30 -28.68 -42.79
N GLY A 317 -49.73 -28.61 -41.53
CA GLY A 317 -50.59 -27.54 -41.01
C GLY A 317 -49.75 -26.53 -40.25
N THR A 318 -49.37 -25.44 -40.92
CA THR A 318 -48.85 -24.16 -40.37
C THR A 318 -47.33 -23.99 -40.15
N ASN A 319 -46.81 -23.04 -40.93
CA ASN A 319 -45.70 -22.11 -40.69
C ASN A 319 -44.23 -22.59 -40.75
N GLY A 320 -43.52 -22.07 -41.76
CA GLY A 320 -42.07 -21.89 -41.72
C GLY A 320 -41.38 -22.11 -43.07
N ALA A 321 -41.56 -21.19 -44.03
CA ALA A 321 -40.76 -21.18 -45.24
C ALA A 321 -39.28 -20.96 -44.87
N VAL A 322 -38.46 -22.00 -45.05
CA VAL A 322 -37.00 -21.93 -44.93
C VAL A 322 -36.47 -21.30 -46.22
N THR A 323 -36.08 -20.03 -46.16
CA THR A 323 -35.38 -19.34 -47.24
C THR A 323 -33.88 -19.67 -47.19
N THR A 324 -33.31 -20.01 -48.35
CA THR A 324 -31.87 -20.20 -48.56
C THR A 324 -31.14 -18.85 -48.65
N PRO A 325 -29.84 -18.78 -48.29
CA PRO A 325 -29.11 -17.53 -48.07
C PRO A 325 -28.63 -16.83 -49.36
N THR A 326 -29.42 -16.91 -50.44
CA THR A 326 -29.05 -16.33 -51.75
C THR A 326 -30.10 -15.35 -52.28
N GLN A 327 -31.19 -15.10 -51.54
CA GLN A 327 -32.22 -14.10 -51.89
C GLN A 327 -32.31 -12.93 -50.89
N ALA A 328 -31.44 -12.88 -49.87
CA ALA A 328 -31.48 -11.84 -48.84
C ALA A 328 -30.85 -10.49 -49.27
N GLU A 329 -30.05 -10.45 -50.33
CA GLU A 329 -29.40 -9.21 -50.78
C GLU A 329 -30.24 -8.38 -51.76
N ALA A 330 -31.35 -8.91 -52.30
CA ALA A 330 -32.19 -8.17 -53.27
C ALA A 330 -33.40 -7.45 -52.64
N VAL A 331 -33.71 -7.68 -51.36
CA VAL A 331 -34.91 -7.11 -50.69
C VAL A 331 -34.57 -5.93 -49.77
N ALA A 332 -33.29 -5.64 -49.55
CA ALA A 332 -32.85 -4.55 -48.66
C ALA A 332 -32.92 -3.13 -49.29
N GLU A 333 -33.34 -2.99 -50.56
CA GLU A 333 -33.36 -1.70 -51.27
C GLU A 333 -34.76 -1.07 -51.42
N GLU A 334 -35.86 -1.75 -51.05
CA GLU A 334 -37.23 -1.22 -51.24
C GLU A 334 -37.96 -0.77 -49.96
N ALA A 335 -37.32 -0.79 -48.78
CA ALA A 335 -37.95 -0.38 -47.52
C ALA A 335 -37.36 0.91 -46.89
N LYS A 336 -37.02 1.90 -47.74
CA LYS A 336 -36.84 3.30 -47.35
C LYS A 336 -37.97 4.16 -47.94
N VAL A 337 -39.13 4.19 -47.26
CA VAL A 337 -40.09 5.32 -47.20
C VAL A 337 -40.81 5.27 -45.86
#